data_AF-A0A0F9RIF2-F1
#
_entry.id   AF-A0A0F9RIF2-F1
#
_cell.length_a   1.000
_cell.length_b   1.000
_cell.length_c   1.000
_cell.angle_alpha   90.00
_cell.angle_beta   90.00
_cell.angle_gamma   90.00
#
_symmetry.space_group_name_H-M   'P 1'
#
loop_
_entity.id
_entity.type
_entity.pdbx_description
1 polymer ?
#
loop_
_entity_poly.entity_id
_entity_poly.type
_entity_poly.pdbx_seq_one_letter_code
_entity_poly.pdbx_strand_id
1 'polypeptide(L)'
;MINLKLKSLMSTKKGIPLNQAFGAVLMLVLIGVLVIVAIFLFVNLGDTFTALSAEANATNTMITQFGNYPVLVGLVGTIIFLGLVIGVLVSSFAFGGRRGGV
;
A
#
# COMPACT_ATOMS: atom_id res chain seq x y z
N MET A 1 -22.12 34.06 18.70
CA MET A 1 -21.97 33.59 17.30
C MET A 1 -20.70 32.74 17.05
N ILE A 2 -19.65 32.85 17.89
CA ILE A 2 -18.38 32.11 17.73
C ILE A 2 -18.48 30.60 18.07
N ASN A 3 -19.34 30.23 19.03
CA ASN A 3 -19.51 28.83 19.48
C ASN A 3 -20.15 27.89 18.43
N LEU A 4 -20.82 28.44 17.40
CA LEU A 4 -21.40 27.64 16.31
C LEU A 4 -20.36 27.17 15.29
N LYS A 5 -19.33 27.99 15.02
CA LYS A 5 -18.25 27.64 14.08
C LYS A 5 -17.37 26.50 14.60
N LEU A 6 -17.10 26.45 15.91
CA LEU A 6 -16.28 25.40 16.53
C LEU A 6 -16.97 24.03 16.53
N LYS A 7 -18.29 23.98 16.74
CA LYS A 7 -19.05 22.71 16.72
C LYS A 7 -19.11 22.09 15.32
N SER A 8 -19.12 22.93 14.29
CA SER A 8 -19.17 22.47 12.89
C SER A 8 -17.84 21.85 12.42
N LEU A 9 -16.69 22.25 12.98
CA LEU A 9 -15.39 21.70 12.61
C LEU A 9 -15.10 20.32 13.22
N MET A 10 -15.86 19.88 14.23
CA MET A 10 -15.70 18.57 14.87
C MET A 10 -16.51 17.43 14.22
N SER A 11 -17.34 17.72 13.21
CA SER A 11 -18.33 16.76 12.70
C SER A 11 -17.94 16.03 11.40
N THR A 12 -16.71 16.18 10.88
CA THR A 12 -16.37 15.66 9.54
C THR A 12 -15.16 14.71 9.54
N LYS A 13 -15.01 13.87 10.58
CA LYS A 13 -14.24 12.62 10.40
C LYS A 13 -15.14 11.63 9.66
N LYS A 14 -15.17 11.74 8.33
CA LYS A 14 -15.88 10.81 7.46
C LYS A 14 -15.13 9.48 7.48
N GLY A 15 -15.56 8.56 8.34
CA GLY A 15 -15.07 7.18 8.33
C GLY A 15 -15.38 6.52 6.99
N ILE A 16 -14.43 5.74 6.47
CA ILE A 16 -14.66 4.96 5.24
C ILE A 16 -15.71 3.89 5.59
N PRO A 17 -16.86 3.84 4.91
CA PRO A 17 -17.85 2.80 5.15
C PRO A 17 -17.27 1.43 4.82
N LEU A 18 -17.61 0.42 5.63
CA LEU A 18 -17.02 -0.93 5.56
C LEU A 18 -17.17 -1.58 4.18
N ASN A 19 -18.26 -1.29 3.46
CA ASN A 19 -18.49 -1.77 2.09
C ASN A 19 -17.50 -1.16 1.07
N GLN A 20 -17.06 0.09 1.27
CA GLN A 20 -16.07 0.74 0.42
C GLN A 20 -14.67 0.18 0.70
N ALA A 21 -14.36 -0.12 1.96
CA ALA A 21 -13.12 -0.79 2.32
C ALA A 21 -13.03 -2.19 1.69
N PHE A 22 -14.13 -2.95 1.69
CA PHE A 22 -14.17 -4.28 1.07
C PHE A 22 -13.96 -4.23 -0.45
N GLY A 23 -14.59 -3.26 -1.14
CA GLY A 23 -14.37 -3.03 -2.57
C GLY A 23 -12.93 -2.64 -2.90
N ALA A 24 -12.30 -1.82 -2.06
CA ALA A 24 -10.90 -1.45 -2.22
C ALA A 24 -9.95 -2.64 -2.06
N VAL A 25 -10.20 -3.51 -1.07
CA VAL A 25 -9.42 -4.73 -0.87
C VAL A 25 -9.56 -5.68 -2.06
N LEU A 26 -10.79 -5.87 -2.56
CA LEU A 26 -11.03 -6.73 -3.71
C LEU A 26 -10.33 -6.22 -4.99
N MET A 27 -10.30 -4.90 -5.20
CA MET A 27 -9.53 -4.28 -6.29
C MET A 27 -8.03 -4.54 -6.15
N LEU A 28 -7.46 -4.41 -4.94
CA LEU A 28 -6.05 -4.70 -4.71
C LEU A 28 -5.72 -6.18 -4.98
N VAL A 29 -6.61 -7.09 -4.59
CA VAL A 29 -6.46 -8.52 -4.87
C VAL A 29 -6.50 -8.79 -6.38
N LEU A 30 -7.46 -8.21 -7.10
CA LEU A 30 -7.54 -8.38 -8.56
C LEU A 30 -6.29 -7.86 -9.28
N ILE A 31 -5.77 -6.71 -8.86
CA ILE A 31 -4.51 -6.18 -9.40
C ILE A 31 -3.35 -7.13 -9.12
N GLY A 32 -3.27 -7.67 -7.90
CA GLY A 32 -2.25 -8.66 -7.54
C GLY A 32 -2.31 -9.91 -8.42
N VAL A 33 -3.50 -10.45 -8.66
CA VAL A 33 -3.70 -11.60 -9.55
C VAL A 33 -3.28 -11.27 -10.99
N LEU A 34 -3.67 -10.10 -11.52
CA LEU A 34 -3.27 -9.68 -12.86
C LEU A 34 -1.76 -9.58 -13.03
N VAL A 35 -1.04 -9.07 -12.03
CA VAL A 35 0.42 -8.99 -12.07
C VAL A 35 1.06 -10.37 -12.09
N ILE A 36 0.58 -11.31 -11.27
CA ILE A 36 1.08 -12.69 -11.24
C ILE A 36 0.89 -13.37 -12.60
N VAL A 37 -0.30 -13.22 -13.19
CA VAL A 37 -0.61 -13.78 -14.51
C VAL A 37 0.29 -13.16 -15.59
N ALA A 38 0.53 -11.85 -15.56
CA ALA A 38 1.42 -11.20 -16.52
C ALA A 38 2.86 -11.73 -16.44
N ILE A 39 3.40 -11.93 -15.23
CA ILE A 39 4.74 -12.50 -15.04
C ILE A 39 4.78 -13.93 -15.59
N PHE A 40 3.78 -14.76 -15.28
CA PHE A 40 3.69 -16.12 -15.81
C PHE A 40 3.71 -16.13 -17.33
N LEU A 41 2.94 -15.26 -17.98
CA LEU A 41 2.92 -15.15 -19.43
C LEU A 41 4.28 -14.72 -19.99
N PHE A 42 4.93 -13.71 -19.39
CA PHE A 42 6.25 -13.28 -19.85
C PHE A 42 7.32 -14.36 -19.74
N VAL A 43 7.33 -15.15 -18.66
CA VAL A 43 8.28 -16.27 -18.50
C VAL A 43 8.07 -17.30 -19.60
N ASN A 44 6.83 -17.76 -19.79
CA ASN A 44 6.52 -18.77 -20.81
C ASN A 44 6.78 -18.25 -22.24
N LEU A 45 6.51 -16.97 -22.50
CA LEU A 45 6.79 -16.36 -23.80
C LEU A 45 8.30 -16.23 -24.03
N GLY A 46 9.05 -15.89 -22.98
CA GLY A 46 10.51 -15.84 -22.99
C GLY A 46 11.16 -17.15 -23.44
N ASP A 47 10.63 -18.28 -22.95
CA ASP A 47 11.11 -19.63 -23.30
C ASP A 47 10.90 -19.97 -24.79
N THR A 48 9.98 -19.29 -25.48
CA THR A 48 9.73 -19.50 -26.91
C THR A 48 10.64 -18.66 -27.82
N PHE A 49 11.35 -17.67 -27.28
CA PHE A 49 12.28 -16.85 -28.04
C PHE A 49 13.65 -17.52 -28.16
N THR A 50 14.33 -17.26 -29.28
CA THR A 50 15.72 -17.68 -29.45
C THR A 50 16.59 -16.97 -28.41
N ALA A 51 17.46 -17.72 -27.72
CA ALA A 51 18.38 -17.15 -26.75
C ALA A 51 19.19 -15.99 -27.36
N LEU A 52 19.38 -14.92 -26.60
CA LEU A 52 20.08 -13.68 -26.99
C LEU A 52 19.40 -12.86 -28.10
N SER A 53 18.17 -13.20 -28.52
CA SER A 53 17.40 -12.32 -29.39
C SER A 53 17.00 -11.02 -28.66
N ALA A 54 16.68 -9.97 -29.41
CA ALA A 54 16.23 -8.71 -28.85
C ALA A 54 14.96 -8.89 -28.00
N GLU A 55 14.07 -9.77 -28.44
CA GLU A 55 12.80 -10.12 -27.79
C GLU A 55 13.03 -10.89 -26.48
N ALA A 56 13.94 -11.87 -26.48
CA ALA A 56 14.33 -12.61 -25.29
C ALA A 56 14.94 -11.67 -24.23
N ASN A 57 15.81 -10.75 -24.66
CA ASN A 57 16.47 -9.81 -23.76
C ASN A 57 15.48 -8.76 -23.19
N ALA A 58 14.56 -8.26 -24.03
CA ALA A 58 13.48 -7.37 -23.59
C ALA A 58 12.57 -8.06 -22.55
N THR A 59 12.22 -9.32 -22.79
CA THR A 59 11.39 -10.13 -21.88
C THR A 59 12.09 -10.39 -20.56
N ASN A 60 13.37 -10.79 -20.58
CA ASN A 60 14.18 -10.97 -19.38
C ASN A 60 14.32 -9.67 -18.56
N THR A 61 14.47 -8.54 -19.24
CA THR A 61 14.51 -7.22 -18.59
C THR A 61 13.19 -6.91 -17.87
N MET A 62 12.05 -7.16 -18.53
CA MET A 62 10.73 -6.97 -17.92
C MET A 62 10.50 -7.89 -16.73
N ILE A 63 10.82 -9.19 -16.84
CA ILE A 63 10.69 -10.16 -15.74
C ILE A 63 11.53 -9.71 -14.53
N THR A 64 12.76 -9.27 -14.77
CA THR A 64 13.67 -8.82 -13.70
C THR A 64 13.12 -7.57 -13.00
N GLN A 65 12.56 -6.61 -13.76
CA GLN A 65 11.92 -5.43 -13.18
C GLN A 65 10.71 -5.80 -12.31
N PHE A 66 9.84 -6.69 -12.80
CA PHE A 66 8.71 -7.20 -12.03
C PHE A 66 9.11 -7.98 -10.78
N GLY A 67 10.27 -8.64 -10.75
CA GLY A 67 10.81 -9.28 -9.55
C GLY A 67 11.24 -8.28 -8.47
N ASN A 68 11.72 -7.11 -8.86
CA ASN A 68 12.26 -6.10 -7.94
C ASN A 68 11.17 -5.18 -7.34
N TYR A 69 10.08 -4.91 -8.07
CA TYR A 69 9.02 -4.00 -7.61
C TYR A 69 8.28 -4.47 -6.34
N PRO A 70 7.86 -5.75 -6.19
CA PRO A 70 7.20 -6.22 -4.98
C PRO A 70 8.04 -6.02 -3.71
N VAL A 71 9.35 -6.24 -3.80
CA VAL A 71 10.28 -6.02 -2.67
C VAL A 71 10.31 -4.54 -2.29
N LEU A 72 10.41 -3.65 -3.27
CA LEU A 72 10.38 -2.19 -3.05
C LEU A 72 9.04 -1.75 -2.43
N VAL A 73 7.91 -2.24 -2.95
CA VAL A 73 6.57 -1.91 -2.41
C VAL A 73 6.39 -2.44 -0.99
N GLY A 74 6.84 -3.67 -0.70
CA GLY A 74 6.81 -4.24 0.64
C GLY A 74 7.68 -3.44 1.64
N LEU A 75 8.85 -3.00 1.20
CA LEU A 75 9.74 -2.15 1.99
C LEU A 75 9.11 -0.77 2.27
N VAL A 76 8.51 -0.13 1.27
CA VAL A 76 7.79 1.14 1.47
C VAL A 76 6.59 0.95 2.41
N GLY A 77 5.82 -0.12 2.25
CA GLY A 77 4.68 -0.43 3.11
C GLY A 77 5.06 -0.62 4.58
N THR A 78 6.16 -1.33 4.84
CA THR A 78 6.69 -1.52 6.20
C THR A 78 7.20 -0.21 6.81
N ILE A 79 7.87 0.66 6.03
CA ILE A 79 8.29 1.99 6.51
C ILE A 79 7.08 2.84 6.91
N ILE A 80 6.03 2.88 6.08
CA ILE A 80 4.80 3.62 6.39
C ILE A 80 4.14 3.08 7.66
N PHE A 81 4.08 1.76 7.81
CA PHE A 81 3.53 1.11 8.99
C PHE A 81 4.31 1.48 10.26
N LEU A 82 5.64 1.42 10.21
CA LEU A 82 6.49 1.83 11.34
C LEU A 82 6.29 3.31 11.70
N GLY A 83 6.20 4.20 10.70
CA GLY A 83 5.92 5.62 10.92
C GLY A 83 4.58 5.86 11.61
N LEU A 84 3.53 5.13 11.20
CA LEU A 84 2.22 5.17 11.85
C LEU A 84 2.29 4.68 13.30
N VAL A 85 2.94 3.55 13.54
CA VAL A 85 3.09 2.97 14.89
C VAL A 85 3.82 3.94 15.81
N ILE A 86 4.93 4.51 15.36
CA ILE A 86 5.69 5.51 16.15
C ILE A 86 4.82 6.75 16.41
N GLY A 87 4.10 7.25 15.41
CA GLY A 87 3.20 8.40 15.58
C GLY A 87 2.11 8.15 16.63
N VAL A 88 1.51 6.96 16.64
CA VAL A 88 0.51 6.55 17.64
C VAL A 88 1.14 6.47 19.04
N LEU A 89 2.32 5.84 19.17
CA LEU A 89 3.03 5.72 20.44
C LEU A 89 3.39 7.10 21.01
N VAL A 90 4.00 7.97 20.21
CA VAL A 90 4.39 9.33 20.65
C VAL A 90 3.17 10.13 21.08
N SER A 91 2.06 10.07 20.33
CA SER A 91 0.82 10.75 20.73
C SER A 91 0.26 10.22 22.05
N SER A 92 0.40 8.92 22.31
CA SER A 92 -0.08 8.26 23.54
C SER A 92 0.73 8.70 24.76
N PHE A 93 2.04 8.92 24.61
CA PHE A 93 2.89 9.42 25.70
C PHE A 93 2.83 10.94 25.87
N ALA A 94 2.74 11.70 24.77
CA ALA A 94 2.67 13.17 24.82
C ALA A 94 1.34 13.69 25.40
N PHE A 95 0.24 12.95 25.24
CA PHE A 95 -1.09 13.32 25.78
C PHE A 95 -1.54 12.48 26.99
N GLY A 96 -0.87 11.37 27.31
CA GLY A 96 -1.25 10.47 28.41
C GLY A 96 -0.76 10.87 29.81
N GLY A 97 0.03 11.94 29.94
CA GLY A 97 0.71 12.30 31.21
C GLY A 97 -0.07 13.15 32.22
N ARG A 98 -1.37 13.43 32.03
CA ARG A 98 -2.16 14.27 32.95
C ARG A 98 -3.51 13.66 33.32
N ARG A 99 -3.48 12.55 34.05
CA ARG A 99 -4.57 12.13 34.94
C ARG A 99 -4.04 11.11 35.94
N GLY A 100 -3.46 11.61 37.03
CA GLY A 100 -2.87 10.81 38.10
C GLY A 100 -2.38 11.72 39.22
N GLY A 101 -3.32 12.37 39.90
CA GLY A 101 -3.06 13.22 41.05
C GLY A 101 -4.40 13.74 41.56
N VAL A 102 -4.74 13.30 42.77
CA VAL A 102 -5.81 13.79 43.66
C VAL A 102 -6.19 15.25 43.50
#